data_AF-A0A7M5V4A3-F1
#
_entry.id   AF-A0A7M5V4A3-F1
#
_cell.length_a   1.000
_cell.length_b   1.000
_cell.length_c   1.000
_cell.angle_alpha   90.00
_cell.angle_beta   90.00
_cell.angle_gamma   90.00
#
_symmetry.space_group_name_H-M   'P 1'
#
loop_
_entity.id
_entity.type
_entity.pdbx_description
1 polymer ?
#
loop_
_entity_poly.entity_id
_entity_poly.type
_entity_poly.pdbx_seq_one_letter_code
_entity_poly.pdbx_strand_id
1 'polypeptide(L)'
;MAYNAKGKNGIRVEPCPKCGATFDKIFRRNEHVERCNRVFNCERCGKPFKSKQALTGHFNGKHTEKFKCESCGKCFESSSKLDRHKRTHDEAKNFTCSQCGKTFKRNDNMVKHIRVIHKV
;
A
#
# COMPACT_ATOMS: atom_id res chain seq x y z
N MET A 1 20.60 20.60 -22.66
CA MET A 1 19.42 20.87 -23.50
C MET A 1 18.36 21.54 -22.64
N ALA A 2 18.11 22.84 -22.82
CA ALA A 2 17.18 23.61 -21.98
C ALA A 2 15.77 23.63 -22.59
N TYR A 3 14.83 22.94 -21.97
CA TYR A 3 13.42 22.95 -22.37
C TYR A 3 12.72 24.20 -21.82
N ASN A 4 12.66 25.26 -22.62
CA ASN A 4 11.95 26.49 -22.30
C ASN A 4 10.47 26.39 -22.73
N ALA A 5 9.57 26.07 -21.79
CA ALA A 5 8.13 26.15 -22.02
C ALA A 5 7.61 27.55 -21.66
N LYS A 6 7.08 28.29 -22.65
CA LYS A 6 6.55 29.65 -22.49
C LYS A 6 5.26 29.61 -21.64
N GLY A 7 5.35 30.08 -20.39
CA GLY A 7 4.19 30.31 -19.53
C GLY A 7 3.34 31.48 -20.07
N LYS A 8 2.01 31.39 -19.89
CA LYS A 8 0.99 32.26 -20.51
C LYS A 8 1.01 33.76 -20.13
N ASN A 9 2.04 34.26 -19.43
CA ASN A 9 2.12 35.65 -18.94
C ASN A 9 3.50 36.31 -19.11
N GLY A 10 4.38 35.80 -19.98
CA GLY A 10 5.69 36.45 -20.25
C GLY A 10 6.72 36.40 -19.09
N ILE A 11 6.35 35.88 -17.93
CA ILE A 11 7.26 35.62 -16.82
C ILE A 11 8.05 34.34 -17.14
N ARG A 12 9.39 34.43 -17.21
CA ARG A 12 10.28 33.28 -17.31
C ARG A 12 10.19 32.47 -16.01
N VAL A 13 9.48 31.35 -16.04
CA VAL A 13 9.40 30.41 -14.92
C VAL A 13 10.15 29.14 -15.29
N GLU A 14 11.29 28.95 -14.63
CA GLU A 14 12.08 27.73 -14.77
C GLU A 14 11.27 26.52 -14.25
N PRO A 15 11.13 25.44 -15.04
CA PRO A 15 10.37 24.26 -14.65
C PRO A 15 11.07 23.50 -13.52
N CYS A 16 10.33 22.66 -12.81
CA CYS A 16 10.91 21.75 -11.81
C CYS A 16 11.99 20.88 -12.48
N PRO A 17 13.25 20.86 -12.00
CA PRO A 17 14.34 20.11 -12.64
C PRO A 17 14.14 18.59 -12.59
N LYS A 18 13.30 18.10 -11.67
CA LYS A 18 13.05 16.67 -11.47
C LYS A 18 11.86 16.13 -12.27
N CYS A 19 10.81 16.93 -12.48
CA CYS A 19 9.59 16.45 -13.16
C CYS A 19 9.12 17.33 -14.32
N GLY A 20 9.77 18.46 -14.58
CA GLY A 20 9.41 19.38 -15.66
C GLY A 20 8.16 20.23 -15.40
N ALA A 21 7.51 20.10 -14.24
CA ALA A 21 6.30 20.86 -13.92
C ALA A 21 6.57 22.38 -13.92
N THR A 22 5.72 23.13 -14.60
CA THR A 22 5.75 24.60 -14.66
C THR A 22 4.73 25.20 -13.70
N PHE A 23 5.08 26.32 -13.07
CA PHE A 23 4.25 27.00 -12.08
C PHE A 23 4.07 28.46 -12.46
N ASP A 24 2.92 29.04 -12.14
CA ASP A 24 2.64 30.47 -12.35
C ASP A 24 3.41 31.37 -11.37
N LYS A 25 3.67 30.86 -10.16
CA LYS A 25 4.34 31.58 -9.06
C LYS A 25 5.60 30.87 -8.57
N ILE A 26 6.65 31.65 -8.28
CA ILE A 26 7.95 31.12 -7.79
C ILE A 26 7.81 30.41 -6.43
N PHE A 27 7.07 30.97 -5.48
CA PHE A 27 6.88 30.34 -4.17
C PHE A 27 6.26 28.93 -4.27
N ARG A 28 5.21 28.76 -5.10
CA ARG A 28 4.58 27.46 -5.36
C ARG A 28 5.55 26.47 -6.00
N ARG A 29 6.39 26.94 -6.92
CA ARG A 29 7.44 26.13 -7.52
C ARG A 29 8.44 25.65 -6.46
N ASN A 30 8.88 26.53 -5.55
CA ASN A 30 9.86 26.18 -4.52
C ASN A 30 9.30 25.12 -3.56
N GLU A 31 8.08 25.31 -3.05
CA GLU A 31 7.39 24.31 -2.21
C GLU A 31 7.25 22.96 -2.93
N HIS A 32 6.92 22.99 -4.23
CA HIS A 32 6.88 21.78 -5.05
C HIS A 32 8.25 21.12 -5.16
N VAL A 33 9.33 21.87 -5.42
CA VAL A 33 10.68 21.32 -5.64
C VAL A 33 11.17 20.58 -4.41
N GLU A 34 10.97 21.11 -3.20
CA GLU A 34 11.35 20.42 -1.96
C GLU A 34 10.65 19.07 -1.84
N ARG A 35 9.33 19.04 -2.06
CA ARG A 35 8.53 17.81 -2.03
C ARG A 35 8.86 16.87 -3.18
N CYS A 36 9.12 17.40 -4.37
CA CYS A 36 9.47 16.65 -5.56
C CYS A 36 10.82 15.97 -5.37
N ASN A 37 11.81 16.68 -4.82
CA ASN A 37 13.15 16.18 -4.57
C ASN A 37 13.21 15.18 -3.43
N ARG A 38 12.22 15.18 -2.52
CA ARG A 38 12.15 14.23 -1.42
C ARG A 38 12.28 12.78 -1.93
N VAL A 39 13.25 12.09 -1.36
CA VAL A 39 13.46 10.65 -1.52
C VAL A 39 13.28 9.98 -0.18
N PHE A 40 12.76 8.76 -0.20
CA PHE A 40 12.58 7.93 0.98
C PHE A 40 13.57 6.77 0.86
N ASN A 41 14.52 6.69 1.79
CA ASN A 41 15.55 5.66 1.75
C ASN A 41 15.13 4.50 2.65
N CYS A 42 15.44 3.27 2.22
CA CYS A 42 15.29 2.11 3.08
C CYS A 42 16.36 2.12 4.17
N GLU A 43 15.95 2.11 5.43
CA GLU A 43 16.88 2.11 6.57
C GLU A 43 17.76 0.85 6.62
N ARG A 44 17.30 -0.27 6.03
CA ARG A 44 18.04 -1.54 6.06
C ARG A 44 19.07 -1.69 4.93
N CYS A 45 18.82 -1.13 3.75
CA CYS A 45 19.69 -1.32 2.58
C CYS A 45 20.06 -0.03 1.83
N GLY A 46 19.62 1.14 2.32
CA GLY A 46 19.91 2.45 1.74
C GLY A 46 19.21 2.75 0.41
N LYS A 47 18.46 1.81 -0.19
CA LYS A 47 17.85 2.01 -1.52
C LYS A 47 16.86 3.19 -1.52
N PRO A 48 16.95 4.12 -2.50
CA PRO A 48 16.07 5.28 -2.59
C PRO A 48 14.74 4.96 -3.28
N PHE A 49 13.66 5.58 -2.81
CA PHE A 49 12.32 5.47 -3.37
C PHE A 49 11.67 6.84 -3.54
N LYS A 50 10.85 6.98 -4.59
CA LYS A 50 10.11 8.22 -4.91
C LYS A 50 8.90 8.47 -4.02
N SER A 51 8.42 7.47 -3.28
CA SER A 51 7.27 7.60 -2.38
C SER A 51 7.41 6.69 -1.16
N LYS A 52 6.76 7.06 -0.05
CA LYS A 52 6.69 6.21 1.15
C LYS A 52 6.09 4.85 0.84
N GLN A 53 5.04 4.80 0.02
CA GLN A 53 4.33 3.56 -0.28
C GLN A 53 5.19 2.57 -1.08
N ALA A 54 6.02 3.07 -2.02
CA ALA A 54 7.00 2.24 -2.71
C ALA A 54 8.08 1.70 -1.76
N LEU A 55 8.56 2.53 -0.82
CA LEU A 55 9.49 2.10 0.22
C LEU A 55 8.86 1.03 1.13
N THR A 56 7.63 1.22 1.61
CA THR A 56 6.91 0.25 2.45
C THR A 56 6.74 -1.08 1.73
N GLY A 57 6.33 -1.07 0.46
CA GLY A 57 6.23 -2.30 -0.33
C GLY A 57 7.58 -3.00 -0.50
N HIS A 58 8.65 -2.25 -0.75
CA HIS A 58 10.00 -2.79 -0.79
C HIS A 58 10.42 -3.42 0.54
N PHE A 59 10.26 -2.71 1.64
CA PHE A 59 10.63 -3.18 2.98
C PHE A 59 9.88 -4.46 3.32
N ASN A 60 8.56 -4.48 3.13
CA ASN A 60 7.73 -5.65 3.40
C ASN A 60 8.10 -6.87 2.54
N GLY A 61 8.51 -6.65 1.29
CA GLY A 61 8.86 -7.73 0.37
C GLY A 61 10.30 -8.26 0.53
N LYS A 62 11.23 -7.42 0.99
CA LYS A 62 12.68 -7.72 0.98
C LYS A 62 13.31 -7.80 2.36
N HIS A 63 12.73 -7.15 3.35
CA HIS A 63 13.34 -6.95 4.66
C HIS A 63 12.45 -7.39 5.81
N THR A 64 11.15 -7.60 5.60
CA THR A 64 10.29 -8.27 6.59
C THR A 64 10.46 -9.78 6.47
N GLU A 65 10.85 -10.41 7.57
CA GLU A 65 10.85 -11.86 7.68
C GLU A 65 9.41 -12.36 7.54
N LYS A 66 9.21 -13.32 6.63
CA LYS A 66 7.87 -13.85 6.39
C LYS A 66 7.54 -14.90 7.44
N PHE A 67 6.30 -14.87 7.93
CA PHE A 67 5.77 -15.86 8.83
C PHE A 67 5.44 -17.13 8.04
N LYS A 68 6.24 -18.18 8.19
CA LYS A 68 6.09 -19.44 7.46
C LYS A 68 5.12 -20.38 8.18
N CYS A 69 4.20 -20.98 7.42
CA CYS A 69 3.42 -22.11 7.87
C CYS A 69 4.26 -23.38 7.78
N GLU A 70 4.46 -24.06 8.91
CA GLU A 70 5.24 -25.30 8.95
C GLU A 70 4.52 -26.46 8.25
N SER A 71 3.18 -26.48 8.29
CA SER A 71 2.38 -27.55 7.69
C SER A 71 2.38 -27.57 6.16
N CYS A 72 2.54 -26.40 5.49
CA CYS A 72 2.48 -26.34 4.02
C CYS A 72 3.54 -25.43 3.37
N GLY A 73 4.45 -24.85 4.15
CA GLY A 73 5.53 -24.00 3.66
C GLY A 73 5.11 -22.61 3.16
N LYS A 74 3.81 -22.27 3.17
CA LYS A 74 3.33 -20.95 2.73
C LYS A 74 3.81 -19.83 3.65
N CYS A 75 4.23 -18.72 3.06
CA CYS A 75 4.76 -17.56 3.77
C CYS A 75 3.76 -16.39 3.79
N PHE A 76 3.62 -15.74 4.94
CA PHE A 76 2.69 -14.64 5.17
C PHE A 76 3.41 -13.36 5.60
N GLU A 77 2.82 -12.21 5.27
CA GLU A 77 3.34 -10.87 5.59
C GLU A 77 3.19 -10.48 7.07
N SER A 78 2.33 -11.17 7.82
CA SER A 78 2.13 -10.90 9.24
C SER A 78 1.71 -12.17 10.01
N SER A 79 2.00 -12.18 11.32
CA SER A 79 1.63 -13.29 12.20
C SER A 79 0.12 -13.56 12.19
N SER A 80 -0.72 -12.52 12.26
CA SER A 80 -2.18 -12.68 12.22
C SER A 80 -2.69 -13.31 10.90
N LYS A 81 -2.00 -13.07 9.79
CA LYS A 81 -2.31 -13.71 8.49
C LYS A 81 -1.92 -15.19 8.51
N LEU A 82 -0.76 -15.53 9.10
CA LEU A 82 -0.34 -16.91 9.32
C LEU A 82 -1.32 -17.65 10.24
N ASP A 83 -1.68 -17.08 11.38
CA ASP A 83 -2.61 -17.72 12.34
C ASP A 83 -3.98 -18.00 11.73
N ARG A 84 -4.50 -17.04 10.95
CA ARG A 84 -5.73 -17.24 10.21
C ARG A 84 -5.60 -18.35 9.16
N HIS A 85 -4.44 -18.47 8.54
CA HIS A 85 -4.18 -19.53 7.59
C HIS A 85 -4.03 -20.90 8.28
N LYS A 86 -3.42 -20.98 9.46
CA LYS A 86 -3.33 -22.23 10.23
C LYS A 86 -4.70 -22.85 10.48
N ARG A 87 -5.72 -22.03 10.75
CA ARG A 87 -7.14 -22.47 10.87
C ARG A 87 -7.74 -23.07 9.59
N THR A 88 -7.05 -23.01 8.45
CA THR A 88 -7.47 -23.68 7.21
C THR A 88 -6.90 -25.09 7.08
N HIS A 89 -5.89 -25.43 7.88
CA HIS A 89 -5.39 -26.79 8.03
C HIS A 89 -6.21 -27.58 9.05
N ASP A 90 -6.60 -26.93 10.14
CA ASP A 90 -7.56 -27.50 11.07
C ASP A 90 -8.96 -27.43 10.44
N GLU A 91 -9.80 -28.45 10.65
CA GLU A 91 -11.24 -28.40 10.35
C GLU A 91 -11.99 -27.45 11.30
N ALA A 92 -11.38 -26.29 11.58
CA ALA A 92 -11.82 -25.35 12.58
C ALA A 92 -13.28 -24.98 12.34
N LYS A 93 -14.05 -25.10 13.42
CA LYS A 93 -15.48 -24.85 13.54
C LYS A 93 -15.95 -23.76 12.58
N ASN A 94 -16.45 -24.23 11.47
CA ASN A 94 -17.12 -23.46 10.44
C ASN A 94 -18.21 -22.58 11.08
N PHE A 95 -18.31 -21.33 10.66
CA PHE A 95 -19.33 -20.39 11.14
C PHE A 95 -20.56 -20.51 10.26
N THR A 96 -21.65 -21.05 10.80
CA THR A 96 -22.90 -21.24 10.08
C THR A 96 -23.82 -20.05 10.28
N CYS A 97 -24.36 -19.51 9.19
CA CYS A 97 -25.41 -18.51 9.24
C CYS A 97 -26.70 -19.15 9.80
N SER A 98 -27.23 -18.61 10.89
CA SER A 98 -28.48 -19.10 11.48
C SER A 98 -29.72 -18.88 10.60
N GLN A 99 -29.67 -17.93 9.66
CA GLN A 99 -30.82 -17.60 8.81
C GLN A 99 -30.92 -18.46 7.55
N CYS A 100 -29.79 -18.88 6.95
CA CYS A 100 -29.79 -19.64 5.70
C CYS A 100 -28.95 -20.92 5.73
N GLY A 101 -28.32 -21.25 6.86
CA GLY A 101 -27.47 -22.44 7.00
C GLY A 101 -26.14 -22.36 6.23
N LYS A 102 -25.83 -21.25 5.56
CA LYS A 102 -24.60 -21.11 4.79
C LYS A 102 -23.38 -21.07 5.71
N THR A 103 -22.36 -21.83 5.34
CA THR A 103 -21.15 -22.02 6.14
C THR A 103 -19.99 -21.15 5.67
N PHE A 104 -19.26 -20.55 6.61
CA PHE A 104 -18.11 -19.70 6.36
C PHE A 104 -16.90 -20.15 7.17
N LYS A 105 -15.73 -20.16 6.56
CA LYS A 105 -14.46 -20.45 7.26
C LYS A 105 -14.06 -19.37 8.29
N ARG A 106 -14.74 -18.22 8.31
CA ARG A 106 -14.39 -17.06 9.13
C ARG A 106 -15.63 -16.33 9.64
N ASN A 107 -15.61 -15.95 10.91
CA ASN A 107 -16.69 -15.19 11.56
C ASN A 107 -16.95 -13.86 10.85
N ASP A 108 -15.91 -13.08 10.54
CA ASP A 108 -16.08 -11.77 9.90
C ASP A 108 -16.73 -11.85 8.52
N ASN A 109 -16.51 -12.95 7.80
CA ASN A 109 -17.20 -13.21 6.53
C ASN A 109 -18.68 -13.53 6.76
N MET A 110 -19.01 -14.35 7.76
CA MET A 110 -20.40 -14.65 8.13
C MET A 110 -21.14 -13.39 8.60
N VAL A 111 -20.54 -12.56 9.46
CA VAL A 111 -21.14 -11.31 9.94
C VAL A 111 -21.41 -10.35 8.79
N LYS A 112 -20.45 -10.20 7.86
CA LYS A 112 -20.65 -9.40 6.64
C LYS A 112 -21.77 -9.96 5.76
N HIS A 113 -21.83 -11.28 5.60
CA HIS A 113 -22.90 -11.93 4.86
C HIS A 113 -24.27 -11.62 5.48
N ILE A 114 -24.42 -11.75 6.80
CA ILE A 114 -25.67 -11.40 7.50
C ILE A 114 -26.00 -9.92 7.25
N ARG A 115 -25.04 -9.02 7.44
CA ARG A 115 -25.26 -7.57 7.25
C ARG A 115 -25.69 -7.20 5.83
N VAL A 116 -25.16 -7.87 4.80
CA VAL A 116 -25.38 -7.49 3.40
C VAL A 116 -26.55 -8.23 2.76
N ILE A 117 -26.71 -9.52 3.05
CA ILE A 117 -27.71 -10.40 2.42
C ILE A 117 -28.97 -10.48 3.26
N HIS A 118 -28.84 -10.57 4.58
CA HIS A 118 -29.93 -10.74 5.52
C HIS A 118 -30.27 -9.42 6.22
N LYS A 119 -30.18 -8.29 5.49
CA LYS A 119 -30.42 -6.93 6.00
C LYS A 119 -31.62 -6.96 6.95
N VAL A 120 -31.33 -6.84 8.25
CA VAL A 120 -32.34 -6.62 9.29
C VAL A 120 -32.64 -5.13 9.31
#